data_AF-A0A838I565-F1
#
_entry.id   AF-A0A838I565-F1
#
_cell.length_a   1.000
_cell.length_b   1.000
_cell.length_c   1.000
_cell.angle_alpha   90.00
_cell.angle_beta   90.00
_cell.angle_gamma   90.00
#
_symmetry.space_group_name_H-M   'P 1'
#
loop_
_entity.id
_entity.type
_entity.pdbx_description
1 polymer ?
#
loop_
_entity_poly.entity_id
_entity_poly.type
_entity_poly.pdbx_seq_one_letter_code
_entity_poly.pdbx_strand_id
1 'polypeptide(L)'
;MVRPRLFVLLVFVAVALVSCGGGSDSGDAEELLDRAFSNSIESADLKVDAELQLKGGGALDGPVRIQASGPFRTNKGKLPSADIELRIGSGGGGQTVQTGFLSTGDRAFVKFEDVYYEQPASQVKDANESIRKTTGKRRGSLKSLGLDPRTWLSEAQQKDDETIAGVDTRHVSGTLDVEKVMSNINRFVQRSSKAIGGATGQNPPKPLSAEDIRKISEVVDDPTFDVYVGKEDDTIRRVSGRVKFEVPEDSRDSLGGIEGGSLEFSVEFSDVNGDQQIEAPTNAQPLSKLTQALGQTGVLGGGTQSQTDDGQSSAPPLGTGDGTSTAPGSGDSPGAEEFQRYADCLDNARPEDTEALQRCANLLQP
;
A
#
# COMPACT_ATOMS: atom_id res chain seq x y z
N MET A 1 52.42 -54.43 43.33
CA MET A 1 51.61 -53.79 44.40
C MET A 1 51.36 -52.34 44.02
N VAL A 2 50.14 -51.86 44.26
CA VAL A 2 49.64 -50.46 44.18
C VAL A 2 49.36 -49.86 42.78
N ARG A 3 48.07 -49.85 42.44
CA ARG A 3 47.32 -48.89 41.59
C ARG A 3 46.88 -47.70 42.48
N PRO A 4 46.46 -46.49 42.01
CA PRO A 4 45.52 -46.30 40.89
C PRO A 4 45.53 -44.98 40.04
N ARG A 5 44.94 -45.10 38.84
CA ARG A 5 43.99 -44.22 38.10
C ARG A 5 44.14 -42.68 38.06
N LEU A 6 44.30 -42.12 36.85
CA LEU A 6 43.43 -41.12 36.17
C LEU A 6 44.04 -40.81 34.77
N PHE A 7 43.49 -41.25 33.64
CA PHE A 7 42.47 -40.62 32.76
C PHE A 7 42.90 -39.30 32.07
N VAL A 8 42.60 -39.24 30.75
CA VAL A 8 42.46 -38.08 29.84
C VAL A 8 43.72 -37.72 29.01
N LEU A 9 43.82 -38.00 27.70
CA LEU A 9 43.15 -37.49 26.46
C LEU A 9 44.03 -36.42 25.77
N LEU A 10 44.53 -36.72 24.56
CA LEU A 10 45.12 -35.71 23.68
C LEU A 10 44.97 -36.14 22.21
N VAL A 11 43.78 -35.87 21.66
CA VAL A 11 43.52 -35.87 20.22
C VAL A 11 43.70 -34.43 19.76
N PHE A 12 44.76 -34.17 19.00
CA PHE A 12 44.98 -32.91 18.30
C PHE A 12 44.02 -32.84 17.11
N VAL A 13 42.92 -32.09 17.24
CA VAL A 13 42.12 -31.61 16.10
C VAL A 13 42.64 -30.23 15.74
N ALA A 14 43.34 -30.14 14.62
CA ALA A 14 43.70 -28.87 13.99
C ALA A 14 42.44 -28.28 13.35
N VAL A 15 41.74 -27.41 14.08
CA VAL A 15 40.73 -26.52 13.51
C VAL A 15 41.50 -25.42 12.77
N ALA A 16 41.47 -25.47 11.44
CA ALA A 16 41.82 -24.32 10.62
C ALA A 16 40.70 -23.28 10.77
N LEU A 17 40.86 -22.39 11.74
CA LEU A 17 40.16 -21.11 11.77
C LEU A 17 40.68 -20.31 10.58
N VAL A 18 39.98 -20.37 9.44
CA VAL A 18 40.07 -19.33 8.40
C VAL A 18 39.33 -18.13 8.97
N SER A 19 40.09 -17.31 9.69
CA SER A 19 39.73 -16.00 10.19
C SER A 19 40.59 -14.98 9.47
N CYS A 20 39.93 -13.91 9.01
CA CYS A 20 40.49 -12.62 8.59
C CYS A 20 41.02 -12.51 7.14
N GLY A 21 40.20 -11.88 6.29
CA GLY A 21 40.60 -11.24 5.04
C GLY A 21 39.86 -9.91 4.90
N GLY A 22 40.23 -8.92 5.72
CA GLY A 22 39.68 -7.57 5.68
C GLY A 22 40.19 -6.77 4.48
N GLY A 23 39.28 -6.06 3.82
CA GLY A 23 39.57 -5.10 2.75
C GLY A 23 38.29 -4.50 2.17
N SER A 24 37.91 -3.31 2.64
CA SER A 24 36.86 -2.42 2.09
C SER A 24 35.45 -3.01 1.88
N ASP A 25 34.85 -3.58 2.93
CA ASP A 25 33.48 -4.14 2.91
C ASP A 25 32.39 -3.16 2.42
N SER A 26 32.58 -1.85 2.59
CA SER A 26 31.62 -0.86 2.11
C SER A 26 31.67 -0.69 0.59
N GLY A 27 32.86 -0.78 -0.03
CA GLY A 27 32.98 -0.67 -1.49
C GLY A 27 32.31 -1.83 -2.21
N ASP A 28 32.52 -3.04 -1.69
CA ASP A 28 31.95 -4.28 -2.26
C ASP A 28 30.42 -4.36 -2.03
N ALA A 29 29.94 -3.88 -0.87
CA ALA A 29 28.51 -3.79 -0.59
C ALA A 29 27.79 -2.81 -1.52
N GLU A 30 28.36 -1.62 -1.76
CA GLU A 30 27.78 -0.62 -2.67
C GLU A 30 27.77 -1.13 -4.12
N GLU A 31 28.82 -1.82 -4.57
CA GLU A 31 28.86 -2.42 -5.92
C GLU A 31 27.83 -3.55 -6.06
N LEU A 32 27.67 -4.39 -5.02
CA LEU A 32 26.65 -5.42 -4.97
C LEU A 32 25.25 -4.82 -5.10
N LEU A 33 24.95 -3.77 -4.34
CA LEU A 33 23.66 -3.10 -4.40
C LEU A 33 23.41 -2.48 -5.77
N ASP A 34 24.41 -1.84 -6.38
CA ASP A 34 24.30 -1.29 -7.73
C ASP A 34 23.94 -2.36 -8.77
N ARG A 35 24.61 -3.51 -8.72
CA ARG A 35 24.27 -4.66 -9.58
C ARG A 35 22.85 -5.16 -9.29
N ALA A 36 22.52 -5.40 -8.02
CA ALA A 36 21.25 -5.96 -7.61
C ALA A 36 20.04 -5.10 -8.00
N PHE A 37 20.13 -3.78 -7.83
CA PHE A 37 19.07 -2.85 -8.22
C PHE A 37 19.03 -2.57 -9.73
N SER A 38 20.08 -2.94 -10.48
CA SER A 38 20.08 -2.89 -11.95
C SER A 38 19.42 -4.12 -12.58
N ASN A 39 19.40 -5.25 -11.88
CA ASN A 39 18.76 -6.48 -12.30
C ASN A 39 17.23 -6.34 -12.30
N SER A 40 16.59 -6.90 -13.33
CA SER A 40 15.14 -6.87 -13.47
C SER A 40 14.50 -8.15 -12.92
N ILE A 41 13.46 -7.98 -12.11
CA ILE A 41 12.54 -9.04 -11.73
C ILE A 41 11.40 -9.03 -12.74
N GLU A 42 11.39 -10.00 -13.66
CA GLU A 42 10.37 -10.12 -14.71
C GLU A 42 9.10 -10.81 -14.21
N SER A 43 9.23 -11.72 -13.24
CA SER A 43 8.15 -12.37 -12.53
C SER A 43 8.60 -12.78 -11.14
N ALA A 44 7.67 -12.90 -10.19
CA ALA A 44 7.90 -13.45 -8.86
C ALA A 44 6.57 -13.63 -8.14
N ASP A 45 6.58 -14.42 -7.08
CA ASP A 45 5.57 -14.36 -6.03
C ASP A 45 5.95 -13.27 -5.03
N LEU A 46 5.11 -12.25 -4.94
CA LEU A 46 5.31 -11.08 -4.10
C LEU A 46 4.71 -11.33 -2.72
N LYS A 47 5.43 -10.91 -1.68
CA LYS A 47 4.88 -10.74 -0.32
C LYS A 47 5.33 -9.41 0.25
N VAL A 48 4.36 -8.59 0.63
CA VAL A 48 4.55 -7.31 1.31
C VAL A 48 3.92 -7.41 2.68
N ASP A 49 4.65 -6.98 3.71
CA ASP A 49 4.12 -6.80 5.06
C ASP A 49 4.61 -5.44 5.55
N ALA A 50 3.71 -4.57 5.98
CA ALA A 50 4.03 -3.30 6.58
C ALA A 50 3.16 -3.07 7.81
N GLU A 51 3.77 -2.62 8.89
CA GLU A 51 3.10 -2.28 10.14
C GLU A 51 3.47 -0.85 10.53
N LEU A 52 2.44 -0.01 10.65
CA LEU A 52 2.55 1.37 11.12
C LEU A 52 1.90 1.49 12.49
N GLN A 53 2.65 1.93 13.48
CA GLN A 53 2.14 2.30 14.78
C GLN A 53 2.37 3.79 15.01
N LEU A 54 1.32 4.54 15.31
CA LEU A 54 1.41 5.94 15.73
C LEU A 54 1.02 6.06 17.20
N LYS A 55 1.67 7.00 17.89
CA LYS A 55 1.35 7.40 19.26
C LYS A 55 0.86 8.84 19.23
N GLY A 56 -0.22 9.12 19.97
CA GLY A 56 -0.85 10.45 19.97
C GLY A 56 -1.66 10.75 18.70
N GLY A 57 -2.19 11.97 18.61
CA GLY A 57 -2.88 12.50 17.43
C GLY A 57 -4.29 11.95 17.16
N GLY A 58 -4.81 11.02 17.96
CA GLY A 58 -6.20 10.50 17.89
C GLY A 58 -6.61 9.86 16.56
N ALA A 59 -5.69 9.75 15.60
CA ALA A 59 -5.99 9.35 14.23
C ALA A 59 -6.04 7.83 14.05
N LEU A 60 -5.40 7.05 14.94
CA LEU A 60 -5.34 5.58 14.88
C LEU A 60 -5.46 5.01 16.30
N ASP A 61 -6.41 4.08 16.50
CA ASP A 61 -6.64 3.39 17.79
C ASP A 61 -5.71 2.19 18.03
N GLY A 62 -4.78 1.92 17.11
CA GLY A 62 -3.86 0.79 17.18
C GLY A 62 -2.95 0.70 15.94
N PRO A 63 -2.05 -0.30 15.90
CA PRO A 63 -1.18 -0.49 14.75
C PRO A 63 -2.01 -0.81 13.50
N VAL A 64 -1.67 -0.19 12.37
CA VAL A 64 -2.25 -0.50 11.07
C VAL A 64 -1.29 -1.46 10.36
N ARG A 65 -1.81 -2.62 9.97
CA ARG A 65 -1.06 -3.60 9.18
C ARG A 65 -1.58 -3.63 7.76
N ILE A 66 -0.66 -3.58 6.81
CA ILE A 66 -0.90 -3.67 5.38
C ILE A 66 -0.13 -4.89 4.88
N GLN A 67 -0.84 -5.83 4.28
CA GLN A 67 -0.25 -7.02 3.70
C GLN A 67 -0.68 -7.13 2.25
N ALA A 68 0.26 -7.39 1.35
CA ALA A 68 -0.07 -7.71 -0.03
C ALA A 68 0.65 -8.98 -0.47
N SER A 69 -0.03 -9.86 -1.19
CA SER A 69 0.58 -11.11 -1.62
C SER A 69 0.02 -11.62 -2.94
N GLY A 70 0.90 -12.22 -3.75
CA GLY A 70 0.52 -13.01 -4.91
C GLY A 70 1.48 -12.88 -6.10
N PRO A 71 1.25 -13.64 -7.18
CA PRO A 71 2.12 -13.67 -8.33
C PRO A 71 2.04 -12.40 -9.16
N PHE A 72 3.16 -12.02 -9.78
CA PHE A 72 3.18 -11.09 -10.90
C PHE A 72 4.14 -11.52 -12.00
N ARG A 73 3.89 -11.00 -13.21
CA ARG A 73 4.76 -11.08 -14.37
C ARG A 73 4.62 -9.83 -15.22
N THR A 74 5.74 -9.27 -15.62
CA THR A 74 5.80 -8.12 -16.53
C THR A 74 5.39 -8.53 -17.95
N ASN A 75 4.70 -7.64 -18.65
CA ASN A 75 4.33 -7.84 -20.05
C ASN A 75 4.91 -6.70 -20.89
N LYS A 76 5.41 -7.03 -22.09
CA LYS A 76 5.89 -6.01 -23.03
C LYS A 76 4.71 -5.24 -23.64
N GLY A 77 4.67 -3.93 -23.42
CA GLY A 77 3.70 -3.03 -24.05
C GLY A 77 2.25 -3.29 -23.65
N LYS A 78 2.03 -3.88 -22.47
CA LYS A 78 0.72 -4.13 -21.87
C LYS A 78 0.80 -3.97 -20.35
N LEU A 79 -0.34 -3.99 -19.67
CA LEU A 79 -0.42 -4.16 -18.22
C LEU A 79 0.36 -5.42 -17.80
N PRO A 80 1.04 -5.41 -16.65
CA PRO A 80 1.59 -6.63 -16.07
C PRO A 80 0.47 -7.63 -15.80
N SER A 81 0.77 -8.92 -15.92
CA SER A 81 -0.07 -9.95 -15.37
C SER A 81 0.17 -9.97 -13.86
N ALA A 82 -0.86 -9.93 -13.04
CA ALA A 82 -0.71 -10.04 -11.59
C ALA A 82 -2.00 -10.57 -10.97
N ASP A 83 -1.90 -11.25 -9.84
CA ASP A 83 -3.04 -11.54 -8.96
C ASP A 83 -2.59 -11.22 -7.53
N ILE A 84 -2.83 -9.98 -7.10
CA ILE A 84 -2.34 -9.45 -5.83
C ILE A 84 -3.52 -9.24 -4.90
N GLU A 85 -3.52 -9.97 -3.80
CA GLU A 85 -4.44 -9.75 -2.69
C GLU A 85 -3.86 -8.70 -1.75
N LEU A 86 -4.71 -7.80 -1.25
CA LEU A 86 -4.36 -6.73 -0.33
C LEU A 86 -5.26 -6.82 0.92
N ARG A 87 -4.64 -6.93 2.08
CA ARG A 87 -5.29 -6.88 3.40
C ARG A 87 -4.83 -5.64 4.14
N ILE A 88 -5.79 -4.89 4.67
CA ILE A 88 -5.53 -3.72 5.51
C ILE A 88 -6.37 -3.91 6.78
N GLY A 89 -5.73 -3.95 7.94
CA GLY A 89 -6.44 -4.14 9.20
C GLY A 89 -5.75 -3.41 10.35
N SER A 90 -6.49 -3.20 11.44
CA SER A 90 -5.89 -2.75 12.70
C SER A 90 -5.48 -3.97 13.54
N GLY A 91 -4.24 -4.01 14.00
CA GLY A 91 -3.70 -5.11 14.83
C GLY A 91 -4.36 -5.22 16.22
N GLY A 92 -5.27 -4.31 16.57
CA GLY A 92 -6.03 -4.28 17.82
C GLY A 92 -7.40 -4.98 17.78
N GLY A 93 -7.72 -5.74 16.73
CA GLY A 93 -8.99 -6.49 16.62
C GLY A 93 -10.13 -5.75 15.90
N GLY A 94 -9.81 -4.74 15.08
CA GLY A 94 -10.78 -4.06 14.22
C GLY A 94 -11.03 -4.78 12.89
N GLN A 95 -11.92 -4.21 12.07
CA GLN A 95 -12.28 -4.75 10.76
C GLN A 95 -11.04 -4.82 9.85
N THR A 96 -10.77 -6.00 9.30
CA THR A 96 -9.78 -6.18 8.22
C THR A 96 -10.51 -6.05 6.89
N VAL A 97 -10.07 -5.10 6.06
CA VAL A 97 -10.57 -4.93 4.71
C VAL A 97 -9.72 -5.78 3.77
N GLN A 98 -10.36 -6.70 3.06
CA GLN A 98 -9.72 -7.52 2.05
C GLN A 98 -10.13 -7.05 0.65
N THR A 99 -9.15 -6.70 -0.15
CA THR A 99 -9.31 -6.32 -1.56
C THR A 99 -8.26 -7.02 -2.40
N GLY A 100 -8.26 -6.80 -3.70
CA GLY A 100 -7.21 -7.29 -4.57
C GLY A 100 -7.29 -6.72 -5.96
N PHE A 101 -6.24 -6.99 -6.73
CA PHE A 101 -6.12 -6.60 -8.11
C PHE A 101 -5.65 -7.79 -8.93
N LEU A 102 -6.40 -8.13 -9.97
CA LEU A 102 -6.02 -9.16 -10.92
C LEU A 102 -5.90 -8.54 -12.31
N SER A 103 -4.83 -8.85 -13.03
CA SER A 103 -4.73 -8.57 -14.45
C SER A 103 -4.10 -9.74 -15.18
N THR A 104 -4.62 -10.03 -16.38
CA THR A 104 -3.99 -10.98 -17.32
C THR A 104 -3.21 -10.27 -18.42
N GLY A 105 -3.05 -8.94 -18.32
CA GLY A 105 -2.46 -8.07 -19.35
C GLY A 105 -3.46 -7.50 -20.35
N ASP A 106 -4.49 -8.27 -20.73
CA ASP A 106 -5.57 -7.82 -21.62
C ASP A 106 -6.92 -7.63 -20.90
N ARG A 107 -7.01 -8.10 -19.65
CA ARG A 107 -8.16 -7.91 -18.75
C ARG A 107 -7.65 -7.44 -17.39
N ALA A 108 -8.49 -6.71 -16.66
CA ALA A 108 -8.18 -6.23 -15.33
C ALA A 108 -9.42 -6.32 -14.44
N PHE A 109 -9.21 -6.63 -13.17
CA PHE A 109 -10.25 -6.89 -12.20
C PHE A 109 -9.86 -6.28 -10.86
N VAL A 110 -10.86 -5.81 -10.13
CA VAL A 110 -10.75 -5.47 -8.72
C VAL A 110 -11.45 -6.56 -7.93
N LYS A 111 -10.77 -7.15 -6.96
CA LYS A 111 -11.38 -8.02 -5.95
C LYS A 111 -11.83 -7.14 -4.79
N PHE A 112 -13.07 -7.29 -4.39
CA PHE A 112 -13.60 -6.71 -3.16
C PHE A 112 -14.30 -7.83 -2.40
N GLU A 113 -13.87 -8.08 -1.17
CA GLU A 113 -14.21 -9.32 -0.45
C GLU A 113 -13.84 -10.54 -1.32
N ASP A 114 -14.79 -11.42 -1.64
CA ASP A 114 -14.56 -12.63 -2.46
C ASP A 114 -15.11 -12.51 -3.89
N VAL A 115 -15.44 -11.30 -4.33
CA VAL A 115 -16.03 -11.06 -5.66
C VAL A 115 -15.05 -10.28 -6.55
N TYR A 116 -14.81 -10.80 -7.75
CA TYR A 116 -14.05 -10.11 -8.78
C TYR A 116 -14.96 -9.24 -9.65
N TYR A 117 -14.52 -8.02 -9.89
CA TYR A 117 -15.20 -7.03 -10.70
C TYR A 117 -14.33 -6.60 -11.89
N GLU A 118 -14.77 -6.90 -13.11
CA GLU A 118 -14.04 -6.65 -14.35
C GLU A 118 -14.13 -5.19 -14.79
N GLN A 119 -12.97 -4.62 -15.11
CA GLN A 119 -12.82 -3.32 -15.74
C GLN A 119 -13.33 -3.37 -17.19
N PRO A 120 -13.96 -2.28 -17.70
CA PRO A 120 -14.36 -2.23 -19.11
C PRO A 120 -13.17 -2.48 -20.06
N ALA A 121 -13.35 -3.35 -21.04
CA ALA A 121 -12.28 -3.72 -21.97
C ALA A 121 -11.68 -2.52 -22.73
N SER A 122 -12.49 -1.47 -23.00
CA SER A 122 -12.00 -0.23 -23.61
C SER A 122 -10.96 0.47 -22.72
N GLN A 123 -11.20 0.56 -21.41
CA GLN A 123 -10.26 1.19 -20.47
C GLN A 123 -8.94 0.43 -20.40
N VAL A 124 -8.99 -0.91 -20.40
CA VAL A 124 -7.78 -1.76 -20.44
C VAL A 124 -7.01 -1.56 -21.74
N LYS A 125 -7.72 -1.42 -22.86
CA LYS A 125 -7.13 -1.17 -24.18
C LYS A 125 -6.44 0.21 -24.23
N ASP A 126 -7.10 1.25 -23.73
CA ASP A 126 -6.55 2.61 -23.66
C ASP A 126 -5.32 2.69 -22.76
N ALA A 127 -5.33 1.97 -21.64
CA ALA A 127 -4.17 1.81 -20.76
C ALA A 127 -3.01 1.12 -21.49
N ASN A 128 -3.27 0.01 -22.18
CA ASN A 128 -2.27 -0.71 -22.97
C ASN A 128 -1.69 0.15 -24.10
N GLU A 129 -2.50 0.94 -24.80
CA GLU A 129 -2.02 1.89 -25.81
C GLU A 129 -1.11 2.96 -25.20
N SER A 130 -1.47 3.49 -24.03
CA SER A 130 -0.67 4.48 -23.32
C SER A 130 0.69 3.92 -22.88
N ILE A 131 0.71 2.66 -22.42
CA ILE A 131 1.94 1.94 -22.09
C ILE A 131 2.82 1.80 -23.34
N ARG A 132 2.26 1.36 -24.48
CA ARG A 132 3.02 1.23 -25.74
C ARG A 132 3.62 2.55 -26.21
N LYS A 133 2.87 3.65 -26.10
CA LYS A 133 3.33 5.00 -26.44
C LYS A 133 4.50 5.47 -25.55
N THR A 134 4.53 5.02 -24.29
CA THR A 134 5.54 5.42 -23.30
C THR A 134 6.79 4.51 -23.31
N THR A 135 6.62 3.24 -23.70
CA THR A 135 7.69 2.21 -23.69
C THR A 135 8.87 2.58 -24.61
N GLY A 136 8.68 3.46 -25.59
CA GLY A 136 9.75 3.95 -26.48
C GLY A 136 10.79 4.88 -25.84
N LYS A 137 10.62 5.34 -24.59
CA LYS A 137 11.57 6.30 -23.96
C LYS A 137 12.13 5.91 -22.60
N ARG A 138 11.49 5.06 -21.80
CA ARG A 138 12.04 4.56 -20.54
C ARG A 138 11.45 3.17 -20.25
N ARG A 139 12.31 2.16 -20.06
CA ARG A 139 11.89 0.86 -19.50
C ARG A 139 11.10 1.13 -18.21
N GLY A 140 10.02 0.37 -17.99
CA GLY A 140 9.11 0.44 -16.84
C GLY A 140 9.84 0.14 -15.52
N SER A 141 10.70 1.06 -15.13
CA SER A 141 11.50 1.01 -13.90
C SER A 141 10.76 1.74 -12.80
N LEU A 142 10.94 1.30 -11.55
CA LEU A 142 10.46 2.01 -10.37
C LEU A 142 10.83 3.50 -10.40
N LYS A 143 12.01 3.82 -10.94
CA LYS A 143 12.51 5.19 -11.10
C LYS A 143 11.64 6.07 -12.00
N SER A 144 11.01 5.47 -13.01
CA SER A 144 10.02 6.15 -13.85
C SER A 144 8.73 6.48 -13.11
N LEU A 145 8.40 5.73 -12.06
CA LEU A 145 7.31 6.00 -11.13
C LEU A 145 7.74 6.92 -9.98
N GLY A 146 9.03 7.22 -9.87
CA GLY A 146 9.58 8.16 -8.89
C GLY A 146 10.23 7.49 -7.69
N LEU A 147 10.29 6.16 -7.69
CA LEU A 147 10.88 5.34 -6.65
C LEU A 147 12.28 4.88 -7.08
N ASP A 148 13.29 5.16 -6.28
CA ASP A 148 14.68 4.78 -6.52
C ASP A 148 15.26 4.13 -5.25
N PRO A 149 14.90 2.86 -4.97
CA PRO A 149 15.18 2.23 -3.68
C PRO A 149 16.68 2.09 -3.38
N ARG A 150 17.53 2.09 -4.42
CA ARG A 150 18.98 2.13 -4.26
C ARG A 150 19.45 3.35 -3.46
N THR A 151 18.73 4.47 -3.57
CA THR A 151 19.03 5.72 -2.87
C THR A 151 18.51 5.75 -1.43
N TRP A 152 17.78 4.74 -0.99
CA TRP A 152 17.23 4.68 0.36
C TRP A 152 18.23 4.12 1.37
N LEU A 153 19.29 3.45 0.91
CA LEU A 153 20.31 2.86 1.76
C LEU A 153 21.57 3.72 1.74
N SER A 154 22.04 4.10 2.91
CA SER A 154 23.36 4.71 3.13
C SER A 154 24.19 3.83 4.07
N GLU A 155 25.51 4.04 4.05
CA GLU A 155 26.45 3.36 4.96
C GLU A 155 26.35 1.82 4.89
N ALA A 156 26.20 1.29 3.68
CA ALA A 156 25.96 -0.12 3.46
C ALA A 156 27.14 -0.98 3.95
N GLN A 157 26.80 -2.06 4.64
CA GLN A 157 27.75 -3.04 5.15
C GLN A 157 27.21 -4.44 4.90
N GLN A 158 28.08 -5.34 4.45
CA GLN A 158 27.75 -6.75 4.39
C GLN A 158 27.60 -7.32 5.82
N LYS A 159 26.59 -8.17 5.99
CA LYS A 159 26.29 -8.93 7.21
C LYS A 159 26.39 -10.43 6.91
N ASP A 160 26.10 -11.23 7.91
CA ASP A 160 26.05 -12.68 7.76
C ASP A 160 25.00 -13.09 6.73
N ASP A 161 25.35 -14.05 5.89
CA ASP A 161 24.46 -14.55 4.84
C ASP A 161 23.20 -15.20 5.44
N GLU A 162 22.06 -15.06 4.74
CA GLU A 162 20.77 -15.63 5.15
C GLU A 162 20.09 -16.36 3.97
N THR A 163 19.28 -17.37 4.25
CA THR A 163 18.47 -18.06 3.25
C THR A 163 17.06 -17.44 3.18
N ILE A 164 16.68 -16.89 2.03
CA ILE A 164 15.38 -16.27 1.79
C ILE A 164 14.61 -17.09 0.77
N ALA A 165 13.41 -17.55 1.13
CA ALA A 165 12.57 -18.38 0.25
C ALA A 165 13.33 -19.57 -0.40
N GLY A 166 14.25 -20.19 0.34
CA GLY A 166 15.06 -21.32 -0.13
C GLY A 166 16.28 -20.94 -0.98
N VAL A 167 16.58 -19.65 -1.18
CA VAL A 167 17.74 -19.15 -1.91
C VAL A 167 18.77 -18.58 -0.93
N ASP A 168 20.03 -18.97 -1.07
CA ASP A 168 21.12 -18.38 -0.29
C ASP A 168 21.39 -16.95 -0.76
N THR A 169 21.41 -16.01 0.19
CA THR A 169 21.57 -14.59 -0.09
C THR A 169 22.77 -13.99 0.62
N ARG A 170 23.36 -12.95 0.01
CA ARG A 170 24.21 -11.99 0.71
C ARG A 170 23.31 -10.96 1.36
N HIS A 171 23.48 -10.76 2.66
CA HIS A 171 22.76 -9.74 3.42
C HIS A 171 23.60 -8.47 3.46
N VAL A 172 23.01 -7.37 2.99
CA VAL A 172 23.57 -6.03 3.14
C VAL A 172 22.62 -5.23 4.03
N SER A 173 23.17 -4.56 5.03
CA SER A 173 22.43 -3.73 5.98
C SER A 173 23.06 -2.35 6.07
N GLY A 174 22.27 -1.33 6.34
CA GLY A 174 22.76 0.02 6.58
C GLY A 174 21.64 0.96 7.02
N THR A 175 21.92 2.25 6.92
CA THR A 175 21.05 3.31 7.44
C THR A 175 19.99 3.66 6.40
N LEU A 176 18.71 3.65 6.79
CA LEU A 176 17.63 4.07 5.89
C LEU A 176 17.58 5.60 5.80
N ASP A 177 17.75 6.14 4.59
CA ASP A 177 17.57 7.56 4.29
C ASP A 177 16.07 7.90 4.17
N VAL A 178 15.47 8.25 5.31
CA VAL A 178 14.05 8.58 5.43
C VAL A 178 13.66 9.77 4.55
N GLU A 179 14.54 10.77 4.40
CA GLU A 179 14.28 11.91 3.52
C GLU A 179 14.14 11.46 2.06
N LYS A 180 15.03 10.59 1.58
CA LYS A 180 14.94 10.02 0.22
C LYS A 180 13.69 9.19 0.05
N VAL A 181 13.36 8.32 1.00
CA VAL A 181 12.17 7.47 0.97
C VAL A 181 10.91 8.34 0.85
N MET A 182 10.73 9.31 1.75
CA MET A 182 9.56 10.20 1.72
C MET A 182 9.50 11.06 0.45
N SER A 183 10.64 11.58 -0.02
CA SER A 183 10.72 12.33 -1.27
C SER A 183 10.33 11.48 -2.50
N ASN A 184 10.74 10.20 -2.50
CA ASN A 184 10.42 9.24 -3.55
C ASN A 184 8.93 8.87 -3.54
N ILE A 185 8.35 8.64 -2.36
CA ILE A 185 6.92 8.39 -2.18
C ILE A 185 6.11 9.60 -2.62
N ASN A 186 6.51 10.82 -2.23
CA ASN A 186 5.86 12.05 -2.69
C ASN A 186 5.86 12.16 -4.22
N ARG A 187 7.00 11.87 -4.86
CA ARG A 187 7.11 11.86 -6.32
C ARG A 187 6.22 10.79 -6.96
N PHE A 188 6.12 9.62 -6.33
CA PHE A 188 5.19 8.58 -6.74
C PHE A 188 3.74 9.04 -6.64
N VAL A 189 3.32 9.59 -5.49
CA VAL A 189 1.98 10.15 -5.30
C VAL A 189 1.69 11.23 -6.34
N GLN A 190 2.62 12.16 -6.59
CA GLN A 190 2.46 13.19 -7.62
C GLN A 190 2.27 12.60 -9.03
N ARG A 191 2.99 11.55 -9.38
CA ARG A 191 2.88 10.89 -10.69
C ARG A 191 1.60 10.04 -10.82
N SER A 192 1.19 9.39 -9.74
CA SER A 192 0.04 8.47 -9.70
C SER A 192 -1.30 9.17 -9.42
N SER A 193 -1.27 10.29 -8.70
CA SER A 193 -2.44 11.07 -8.28
C SER A 193 -3.32 11.51 -9.44
N LYS A 194 -2.73 11.90 -10.57
CA LYS A 194 -3.50 12.28 -11.78
C LYS A 194 -4.28 11.10 -12.36
N ALA A 195 -3.75 9.88 -12.26
CA ALA A 195 -4.42 8.66 -12.71
C ALA A 195 -5.51 8.23 -11.72
N ILE A 196 -5.24 8.32 -10.41
CA ILE A 196 -6.14 7.86 -9.35
C ILE A 196 -7.30 8.85 -9.14
N GLY A 197 -7.03 10.16 -9.00
CA GLY A 197 -8.05 11.18 -8.75
C GLY A 197 -9.04 11.36 -9.90
N GLY A 198 -8.62 11.08 -11.14
CA GLY A 198 -9.52 11.05 -12.29
C GLY A 198 -10.48 9.85 -12.31
N ALA A 199 -10.10 8.74 -11.67
CA ALA A 199 -10.90 7.50 -11.64
C ALA A 199 -11.91 7.49 -10.49
N THR A 200 -11.61 8.15 -9.37
CA THR A 200 -12.46 8.17 -8.16
C THR A 200 -13.25 9.46 -7.98
N GLY A 201 -12.94 10.52 -8.75
CA GLY A 201 -13.53 11.85 -8.56
C GLY A 201 -13.11 12.54 -7.26
N GLN A 202 -12.20 11.91 -6.50
CA GLN A 202 -11.68 12.42 -5.24
C GLN A 202 -10.38 13.20 -5.49
N ASN A 203 -10.17 14.27 -4.72
CA ASN A 203 -8.88 14.93 -4.72
C ASN A 203 -7.82 13.96 -4.16
N PRO A 204 -6.72 13.72 -4.87
CA PRO A 204 -5.67 12.84 -4.39
C PRO A 204 -5.07 13.42 -3.09
N PRO A 205 -4.54 12.56 -2.20
CA PRO A 205 -3.82 13.03 -1.01
C PRO A 205 -2.74 14.03 -1.40
N LYS A 206 -2.66 15.14 -0.67
CA LYS A 206 -1.60 16.12 -0.90
C LYS A 206 -0.26 15.50 -0.51
N PRO A 207 0.79 15.61 -1.34
CA PRO A 207 2.14 15.23 -0.94
C PRO A 207 2.59 16.01 0.29
N LEU A 208 3.44 15.41 1.12
CA LEU A 208 4.05 16.08 2.27
C LEU A 208 4.93 17.26 1.81
N SER A 209 5.02 18.33 2.61
CA SER A 209 5.95 19.42 2.27
C SER A 209 7.40 18.99 2.49
N ALA A 210 8.34 19.64 1.81
CA ALA A 210 9.77 19.37 2.02
C ALA A 210 10.23 19.76 3.44
N GLU A 211 9.52 20.68 4.10
CA GLU A 211 9.79 21.06 5.48
C GLU A 211 9.34 19.96 6.45
N ASP A 212 8.15 19.40 6.25
CA ASP A 212 7.63 18.32 7.09
C ASP A 212 8.50 17.07 6.98
N ILE A 213 8.95 16.73 5.77
CA ILE A 213 9.87 15.60 5.56
C ILE A 213 11.17 15.78 6.36
N ARG A 214 11.76 16.98 6.33
CA ARG A 214 12.99 17.26 7.09
C ARG A 214 12.76 17.13 8.59
N LYS A 215 11.70 17.75 9.11
CA LYS A 215 11.35 17.65 10.54
C LYS A 215 11.16 16.21 10.97
N ILE A 216 10.48 15.40 10.16
CA ILE A 216 10.30 13.97 10.47
C ILE A 216 11.65 13.24 10.43
N SER A 217 12.50 13.51 9.43
CA SER A 217 13.81 12.85 9.34
C SER A 217 14.75 13.18 10.51
N GLU A 218 14.62 14.36 11.13
CA GLU A 218 15.45 14.79 12.27
C GLU A 218 15.08 14.10 13.58
N VAL A 219 13.87 13.54 13.69
CA VAL A 219 13.34 12.91 14.90
C VAL A 219 13.33 11.39 14.85
N VAL A 220 13.93 10.82 13.80
CA VAL A 220 14.03 9.38 13.59
C VAL A 220 15.25 8.81 14.31
N ASP A 221 15.00 7.77 15.10
CA ASP A 221 16.02 7.02 15.81
C ASP A 221 16.36 5.73 15.06
N ASP A 222 17.66 5.51 14.82
CA ASP A 222 18.26 4.27 14.30
C ASP A 222 17.50 3.62 13.12
N PRO A 223 17.32 4.35 11.99
CA PRO A 223 16.59 3.82 10.86
C PRO A 223 17.42 2.77 10.13
N THR A 224 16.87 1.58 9.96
CA THR A 224 17.57 0.43 9.35
C THR A 224 16.95 0.06 8.01
N PHE A 225 17.80 -0.37 7.09
CA PHE A 225 17.37 -0.95 5.82
C PHE A 225 18.26 -2.12 5.44
N ASP A 226 17.63 -3.24 5.12
CA ASP A 226 18.26 -4.50 4.79
C ASP A 226 17.88 -4.91 3.37
N VAL A 227 18.87 -5.42 2.63
CA VAL A 227 18.73 -5.93 1.28
C VAL A 227 19.36 -7.32 1.23
N TYR A 228 18.60 -8.28 0.73
CA TYR A 228 19.01 -9.68 0.61
C TYR A 228 19.12 -10.02 -0.87
N VAL A 229 20.34 -10.29 -1.33
CA VAL A 229 20.67 -10.49 -2.75
C VAL A 229 21.08 -11.94 -3.00
N GLY A 230 20.38 -12.64 -3.90
CA GLY A 230 20.66 -14.03 -4.25
C GLY A 230 22.12 -14.22 -4.70
N LYS A 231 22.83 -15.20 -4.15
CA LYS A 231 24.26 -15.42 -4.44
C LYS A 231 24.55 -15.86 -5.87
N GLU A 232 23.60 -16.52 -6.51
CA GLU A 232 23.79 -17.12 -7.84
C GLU A 232 23.50 -16.14 -8.98
N ASP A 233 22.58 -15.21 -8.80
CA ASP A 233 22.05 -14.37 -9.88
C ASP A 233 22.07 -12.86 -9.60
N ASP A 234 22.63 -12.44 -8.45
CA ASP A 234 22.64 -11.05 -8.01
C ASP A 234 21.23 -10.42 -7.97
N THR A 235 20.14 -11.20 -7.84
CA THR A 235 18.76 -10.66 -7.81
C THR A 235 18.26 -10.45 -6.38
N ILE A 236 17.57 -9.34 -6.14
CA ILE A 236 16.97 -9.03 -4.84
C ILE A 236 15.87 -10.05 -4.50
N ARG A 237 15.99 -10.65 -3.31
CA ARG A 237 15.02 -11.61 -2.76
C ARG A 237 14.18 -11.01 -1.66
N ARG A 238 14.75 -10.09 -0.88
CA ARG A 238 14.02 -9.34 0.15
C ARG A 238 14.60 -7.95 0.33
N VAL A 239 13.74 -6.98 0.59
CA VAL A 239 14.11 -5.72 1.22
C VAL A 239 13.27 -5.53 2.46
N SER A 240 13.85 -4.97 3.51
CA SER A 240 13.10 -4.62 4.72
C SER A 240 13.65 -3.35 5.32
N GLY A 241 12.82 -2.64 6.07
CA GLY A 241 13.25 -1.47 6.80
C GLY A 241 12.45 -1.26 8.06
N ARG A 242 13.09 -0.61 9.01
CA ARG A 242 12.46 -0.19 10.27
C ARG A 242 12.83 1.25 10.56
N VAL A 243 11.82 2.00 10.97
CA VAL A 243 11.93 3.37 11.44
C VAL A 243 11.21 3.46 12.77
N LYS A 244 11.85 4.10 13.76
CA LYS A 244 11.20 4.57 14.98
C LYS A 244 11.43 6.07 15.08
N PHE A 245 10.46 6.81 15.58
CA PHE A 245 10.61 8.25 15.79
C PHE A 245 9.86 8.71 17.02
N GLU A 246 10.36 9.77 17.65
CA GLU A 246 9.75 10.42 18.82
C GLU A 246 9.70 11.93 18.57
N VAL A 247 8.49 12.49 18.58
CA VAL A 247 8.26 13.90 18.23
C VAL A 247 8.46 14.78 19.49
N PRO A 248 9.38 15.76 19.43
CA PRO A 248 9.56 16.76 20.48
C PRO A 248 8.28 17.53 20.78
N GLU A 249 8.03 17.86 22.05
CA GLU A 249 6.77 18.50 22.50
C GLU A 249 6.43 19.79 21.73
N ASP A 250 7.44 20.59 21.41
CA ASP A 250 7.32 21.85 20.66
C ASP A 250 6.89 21.66 19.19
N SER A 251 7.05 20.44 18.65
CA SER A 251 6.69 20.09 17.27
C SER A 251 5.37 19.32 17.16
N ARG A 252 4.82 18.80 18.27
CA ARG A 252 3.62 17.92 18.25
C ARG A 252 2.41 18.60 17.65
N ASP A 253 2.13 19.85 18.01
CA ASP A 253 0.98 20.60 17.49
C ASP A 253 1.03 20.74 15.97
N SER A 254 2.24 20.97 15.42
CA SER A 254 2.44 21.10 13.97
C SER A 254 2.26 19.79 13.20
N LEU A 255 2.39 18.66 13.89
CA LEU A 255 2.22 17.30 13.35
C LEU A 255 0.89 16.67 13.79
N GLY A 256 -0.10 17.48 14.16
CA GLY A 256 -1.44 17.00 14.49
C GLY A 256 -1.51 16.21 15.80
N GLY A 257 -0.64 16.53 16.77
CA GLY A 257 -0.60 15.88 18.08
C GLY A 257 0.08 14.52 18.10
N ILE A 258 0.75 14.13 17.01
CA ILE A 258 1.55 12.90 16.97
C ILE A 258 2.75 13.06 17.92
N GLU A 259 2.92 12.08 18.80
CA GLU A 259 4.01 12.02 19.79
C GLU A 259 5.18 11.15 19.33
N GLY A 260 4.93 10.23 18.39
CA GLY A 260 5.94 9.32 17.89
C GLY A 260 5.31 8.13 17.17
N GLY A 261 6.14 7.18 16.79
CA GLY A 261 5.66 5.98 16.10
C GLY A 261 6.76 5.04 15.65
N SER A 262 6.34 3.96 15.02
CA SER A 262 7.23 3.04 14.32
C SER A 262 6.60 2.58 13.01
N LEU A 263 7.46 2.40 12.01
CA LEU A 263 7.13 1.76 10.75
C LEU A 263 8.09 0.60 10.55
N GLU A 264 7.55 -0.60 10.38
CA GLU A 264 8.31 -1.75 9.90
C GLU A 264 7.72 -2.18 8.57
N PHE A 265 8.56 -2.51 7.59
CA PHE A 265 8.11 -3.08 6.33
C PHE A 265 9.07 -4.14 5.82
N SER A 266 8.52 -5.08 5.05
CA SER A 266 9.26 -6.07 4.29
C SER A 266 8.60 -6.29 2.93
N VAL A 267 9.42 -6.49 1.92
CA VAL A 267 9.01 -6.91 0.58
C VAL A 267 9.89 -8.10 0.21
N GLU A 268 9.28 -9.26 0.02
CA GLU A 268 9.93 -10.51 -0.35
C GLU A 268 9.46 -10.96 -1.75
N PHE A 269 10.39 -11.53 -2.50
CA PHE A 269 10.19 -12.09 -3.83
C PHE A 269 10.66 -13.55 -3.81
N SER A 270 9.71 -14.48 -3.91
CA SER A 270 10.02 -15.90 -4.14
C SER A 270 9.80 -16.26 -5.61
N ASP A 271 10.36 -17.39 -6.04
CA ASP A 271 10.17 -17.95 -7.38
C ASP A 271 10.47 -16.94 -8.51
N VAL A 272 11.48 -16.09 -8.28
CA VAL A 272 11.86 -14.99 -9.17
C VAL A 272 12.22 -15.51 -10.56
N ASN A 273 11.70 -14.82 -11.58
CA ASN A 273 11.84 -15.14 -13.00
C ASN A 273 11.35 -16.55 -13.36
N GLY A 274 10.37 -17.06 -12.58
CA GLY A 274 9.70 -18.33 -12.81
C GLY A 274 8.46 -18.24 -13.73
N ASP A 275 7.75 -19.36 -13.82
CA ASP A 275 6.59 -19.55 -14.69
C ASP A 275 5.24 -19.28 -13.98
N GLN A 276 5.13 -18.15 -13.26
CA GLN A 276 3.88 -17.78 -12.57
C GLN A 276 2.69 -17.77 -13.54
N GLN A 277 1.65 -18.52 -13.20
CA GLN A 277 0.39 -18.58 -13.95
C GLN A 277 -0.66 -17.68 -13.31
N ILE A 278 -1.23 -16.80 -14.11
CA ILE A 278 -2.24 -15.82 -13.68
C ILE A 278 -3.40 -15.91 -14.66
N GLU A 279 -4.53 -16.41 -14.18
CA GLU A 279 -5.72 -16.67 -14.97
C GLU A 279 -6.86 -15.73 -14.59
N ALA A 280 -7.74 -15.44 -15.55
CA ALA A 280 -8.90 -14.62 -15.25
C ALA A 280 -9.95 -15.42 -14.46
N PRO A 281 -10.67 -14.78 -13.51
CA PRO A 281 -11.76 -15.43 -12.80
C PRO A 281 -12.90 -15.76 -13.77
N THR A 282 -13.60 -16.87 -13.51
CA THR A 282 -14.67 -17.38 -14.37
C THR A 282 -15.98 -16.61 -14.23
N ASN A 283 -16.25 -16.02 -13.06
CA ASN A 283 -17.52 -15.40 -12.71
C ASN A 283 -17.36 -13.92 -12.27
N ALA A 284 -16.60 -13.13 -13.03
CA ALA A 284 -16.45 -11.71 -12.74
C ALA A 284 -17.75 -10.94 -12.99
N GLN A 285 -18.06 -10.01 -12.09
CA GLN A 285 -19.15 -9.03 -12.25
C GLN A 285 -18.62 -7.77 -12.96
N PRO A 286 -19.46 -6.94 -13.60
CA PRO A 286 -19.00 -5.65 -14.10
C PRO A 286 -18.60 -4.70 -12.96
N LEU A 287 -17.51 -3.93 -13.10
CA LEU A 287 -17.09 -2.93 -12.10
C LEU A 287 -18.18 -1.94 -11.71
N SER A 288 -19.08 -1.60 -12.64
CA SER A 288 -20.21 -0.71 -12.38
C SER A 288 -21.11 -1.18 -11.23
N LYS A 289 -21.16 -2.50 -10.97
CA LYS A 289 -21.89 -3.08 -9.83
C LYS A 289 -21.25 -2.72 -8.50
N LEU A 290 -19.92 -2.76 -8.42
CA LEU A 290 -19.18 -2.35 -7.22
C LEU A 290 -19.34 -0.86 -6.97
N THR A 291 -19.15 -0.02 -8.00
CA THR A 291 -19.30 1.44 -7.84
C THR A 291 -20.72 1.83 -7.44
N GLN A 292 -21.73 1.15 -7.97
CA GLN A 292 -23.12 1.37 -7.61
C GLN A 292 -23.40 0.94 -6.15
N ALA A 293 -22.81 -0.16 -5.69
CA ALA A 293 -22.95 -0.61 -4.31
C ALA A 293 -22.29 0.39 -3.33
N LEU A 294 -21.04 0.77 -3.60
CA LEU A 294 -20.29 1.70 -2.76
C LEU A 294 -20.89 3.11 -2.74
N GLY A 295 -21.42 3.58 -3.88
CA GLY A 295 -22.12 4.86 -3.98
C GLY A 295 -23.42 4.91 -3.17
N GLN A 296 -24.10 3.79 -3.01
CA GLN A 296 -25.31 3.69 -2.17
C GLN A 296 -24.98 3.63 -0.67
N THR A 297 -23.83 3.05 -0.30
CA THR A 297 -23.39 2.97 1.10
C THR A 297 -22.85 4.30 1.66
N GLY A 298 -22.86 5.40 0.89
CA GLY A 298 -22.34 6.69 1.34
C GLY A 298 -20.80 6.76 1.47
N VAL A 299 -20.10 5.63 1.40
CA VAL A 299 -18.62 5.51 1.45
C VAL A 299 -17.91 6.35 0.38
N LEU A 300 -18.58 6.59 -0.76
CA LEU A 300 -18.08 7.46 -1.85
C LEU A 300 -18.95 8.72 -2.06
N GLY A 301 -19.99 8.92 -1.23
CA GLY A 301 -21.11 9.84 -1.48
C GLY A 301 -21.01 11.21 -0.82
N GLY A 302 -19.82 11.64 -0.38
CA GLY A 302 -19.60 13.01 0.10
C GLY A 302 -19.33 13.97 -1.05
N GLY A 303 -20.37 14.47 -1.73
CA GLY A 303 -20.18 15.49 -2.78
C GLY A 303 -21.40 15.78 -3.66
N THR A 304 -22.22 16.73 -3.19
CA THR A 304 -23.05 17.69 -3.96
C THR A 304 -23.15 17.49 -5.49
N GLN A 305 -24.33 17.07 -5.97
CA GLN A 305 -24.74 17.38 -7.34
C GLN A 305 -25.06 18.88 -7.45
N SER A 306 -24.09 19.65 -7.93
CA SER A 306 -24.36 20.99 -8.45
C SER A 306 -25.16 20.87 -9.74
N GLN A 307 -26.44 21.20 -9.64
CA GLN A 307 -27.36 21.40 -10.76
C GLN A 307 -26.84 22.60 -11.56
N THR A 308 -26.35 22.35 -12.78
CA THR A 308 -25.98 23.40 -13.73
C THR A 308 -27.24 24.01 -14.29
N ASP A 309 -27.51 25.25 -13.90
CA ASP A 309 -28.58 26.09 -14.40
C ASP A 309 -27.95 27.08 -15.39
N ASP A 310 -28.26 26.93 -16.69
CA ASP A 310 -27.97 27.94 -17.71
C ASP A 310 -28.85 27.72 -18.95
N GLY A 311 -29.66 28.74 -19.28
CA GLY A 311 -29.83 29.13 -20.68
C GLY A 311 -31.13 28.78 -21.42
N GLN A 312 -32.21 29.50 -21.11
CA GLN A 312 -32.92 30.38 -22.08
C GLN A 312 -33.44 29.78 -23.41
N SER A 313 -34.78 29.66 -23.57
CA SER A 313 -35.59 30.45 -24.54
C SER A 313 -36.91 29.79 -24.96
N SER A 314 -37.95 30.63 -25.01
CA SER A 314 -39.13 30.60 -25.90
C SER A 314 -40.40 29.85 -25.46
N ALA A 315 -41.40 30.62 -25.05
CA ALA A 315 -42.82 30.27 -25.23
C ALA A 315 -43.60 31.52 -25.68
N PRO A 316 -44.62 31.39 -26.54
CA PRO A 316 -45.78 32.26 -26.56
C PRO A 316 -47.01 31.57 -25.95
N PRO A 317 -48.06 32.35 -25.57
CA PRO A 317 -48.94 32.01 -24.44
C PRO A 317 -50.31 31.48 -24.87
N LEU A 318 -51.05 30.88 -23.91
CA LEU A 318 -52.47 31.13 -23.57
C LEU A 318 -53.06 29.93 -22.80
N GLY A 319 -53.79 30.22 -21.70
CA GLY A 319 -54.66 29.25 -21.04
C GLY A 319 -54.88 29.51 -19.56
N THR A 320 -55.79 30.42 -19.24
CA THR A 320 -56.40 30.59 -17.92
C THR A 320 -57.17 29.33 -17.50
N GLY A 321 -56.89 28.81 -16.31
CA GLY A 321 -57.67 27.76 -15.65
C GLY A 321 -57.41 27.78 -14.15
N ASP A 322 -58.36 28.35 -13.41
CA ASP A 322 -58.46 28.25 -11.96
C ASP A 322 -58.54 26.78 -11.54
N GLY A 323 -57.72 26.38 -10.59
CA GLY A 323 -57.63 25.01 -10.12
C GLY A 323 -56.84 24.93 -8.82
N THR A 324 -57.49 25.27 -7.71
CA THR A 324 -57.01 25.00 -6.36
C THR A 324 -56.76 23.50 -6.21
N SER A 325 -55.49 23.09 -6.09
CA SER A 325 -55.10 21.78 -5.60
C SER A 325 -53.78 21.89 -4.86
N THR A 326 -53.90 21.66 -3.56
CA THR A 326 -52.88 21.53 -2.54
C THR A 326 -51.82 20.51 -2.98
N ALA A 327 -50.57 20.95 -3.05
CA ALA A 327 -49.42 20.09 -3.31
C ALA A 327 -49.22 19.09 -2.14
N PRO A 328 -48.96 17.80 -2.42
CA PRO A 328 -48.41 16.89 -1.43
C PRO A 328 -46.96 17.27 -1.11
N GLY A 329 -46.64 17.31 0.17
CA GLY A 329 -45.35 17.72 0.71
C GLY A 329 -44.18 16.88 0.19
N SER A 330 -43.08 17.58 -0.05
CA SER A 330 -41.71 17.09 -0.11
C SER A 330 -41.42 16.10 1.01
N GLY A 331 -41.00 14.88 0.65
CA GLY A 331 -40.48 13.91 1.62
C GLY A 331 -39.22 14.45 2.27
N ASP A 332 -39.29 14.68 3.57
CA ASP A 332 -38.19 15.14 4.42
C ASP A 332 -37.05 14.11 4.36
N SER A 333 -35.87 14.58 3.91
CA SER A 333 -34.62 13.90 4.19
C SER A 333 -34.24 14.20 5.64
N PRO A 334 -33.64 13.26 6.39
CA PRO A 334 -33.25 13.50 7.77
C PRO A 334 -32.37 14.76 7.87
N GLY A 335 -32.73 15.65 8.77
CA GLY A 335 -31.95 16.82 9.13
C GLY A 335 -30.66 16.45 9.86
N ALA A 336 -29.76 17.42 9.99
CA ALA A 336 -28.45 17.21 10.63
C ALA A 336 -28.55 16.63 12.06
N GLU A 337 -29.63 16.93 12.79
CA GLU A 337 -29.87 16.38 14.13
C GLU A 337 -30.24 14.89 14.13
N GLU A 338 -30.99 14.39 13.14
CA GLU A 338 -31.28 12.95 13.03
C GLU A 338 -30.01 12.17 12.69
N PHE A 339 -29.13 12.73 11.87
CA PHE A 339 -27.81 12.14 11.59
C PHE A 339 -26.91 12.08 12.82
N GLN A 340 -26.93 13.13 13.65
CA GLN A 340 -26.14 13.13 14.89
C GLN A 340 -26.68 12.08 15.89
N ARG A 341 -28.00 11.97 16.04
CA ARG A 341 -28.63 10.92 16.87
C ARG A 341 -28.37 9.52 16.34
N TYR A 342 -28.30 9.35 15.01
CA TYR A 342 -27.93 8.09 14.39
C TYR A 342 -26.48 7.70 14.69
N ALA A 343 -25.54 8.64 14.57
CA ALA A 343 -24.13 8.42 14.89
C ALA A 343 -23.94 8.04 16.37
N ASP A 344 -24.55 8.78 17.28
CA ASP A 344 -24.51 8.48 18.72
C ASP A 344 -25.14 7.11 19.04
N CYS A 345 -26.18 6.70 18.29
CA CYS A 345 -26.78 5.37 18.44
C CYS A 345 -25.81 4.25 18.03
N LEU A 346 -25.07 4.45 16.92
CA LEU A 346 -24.09 3.47 16.45
C LEU A 346 -22.91 3.33 17.41
N ASP A 347 -22.42 4.43 17.99
CA ASP A 347 -21.32 4.40 18.97
C ASP A 347 -21.65 3.58 20.23
N ASN A 348 -22.94 3.48 20.56
CA ASN A 348 -23.44 2.72 21.70
C ASN A 348 -23.90 1.29 21.35
N ALA A 349 -24.04 0.97 20.05
CA ALA A 349 -24.48 -0.35 19.59
C ALA A 349 -23.28 -1.28 19.39
N ARG A 350 -23.38 -2.52 19.87
CA ARG A 350 -22.38 -3.55 19.56
C ARG A 350 -22.58 -4.06 18.13
N PRO A 351 -21.51 -4.28 17.34
CA PRO A 351 -21.61 -4.74 15.96
C PRO A 351 -22.41 -6.05 15.78
N GLU A 352 -22.43 -6.91 16.80
CA GLU A 352 -23.17 -8.17 16.81
C GLU A 352 -24.66 -8.05 17.18
N ASP A 353 -25.13 -6.90 17.68
CA ASP A 353 -26.54 -6.68 18.05
C ASP A 353 -27.31 -6.09 16.86
N THR A 354 -27.75 -6.98 15.96
CA THR A 354 -28.50 -6.61 14.76
C THR A 354 -29.81 -5.86 15.07
N GLU A 355 -30.42 -6.11 16.24
CA GLU A 355 -31.61 -5.38 16.65
C GLU A 355 -31.29 -3.95 17.09
N ALA A 356 -30.16 -3.73 17.77
CA ALA A 356 -29.66 -2.39 18.10
C ALA A 356 -29.34 -1.58 16.84
N LEU A 357 -28.64 -2.18 15.88
CA LEU A 357 -28.32 -1.52 14.62
C LEU A 357 -29.57 -1.16 13.81
N GLN A 358 -30.59 -2.03 13.83
CA GLN A 358 -31.85 -1.75 13.17
C GLN A 358 -32.67 -0.67 13.87
N ARG A 359 -32.59 -0.57 15.21
CA ARG A 359 -33.15 0.57 15.96
C ARG A 359 -32.46 1.88 15.60
N CYS A 360 -31.14 1.88 15.41
CA CYS A 360 -30.41 3.06 14.96
C CYS A 360 -30.86 3.48 13.55
N ALA A 361 -30.96 2.54 12.60
CA ALA A 361 -31.40 2.84 11.24
C ALA A 361 -32.81 3.46 11.16
N ASN A 362 -33.70 3.13 12.12
CA ASN A 362 -35.04 3.72 12.19
C ASN A 362 -35.04 5.20 12.61
N LEU A 363 -33.93 5.73 13.15
CA LEU A 363 -33.78 7.16 13.47
C LEU A 363 -33.66 8.04 12.22
N LEU A 364 -33.40 7.44 11.06
CA LEU A 364 -33.27 8.13 9.77
C LEU A 364 -34.52 7.96 8.89
N GLN A 365 -35.61 7.39 9.42
CA GLN A 365 -36.88 7.29 8.70
C GLN A 365 -37.79 8.47 9.11
N PRO A 366 -38.46 9.13 8.14
CA PRO A 366 -39.34 10.27 8.40
C PRO A 366 -40.63 9.90 9.15
#